data_AF-A0AAD7MEX1-F1
#
_entry.id   AF-A0AAD7MEX1-F1
#
_cell.length_a   1.000
_cell.length_b   1.000
_cell.length_c   1.000
_cell.angle_alpha   90.00
_cell.angle_beta   90.00
_cell.angle_gamma   90.00
#
_symmetry.space_group_name_H-M   'P 1'
#
loop_
_entity.id
_entity.type
_entity.pdbx_description
1 polymer ?
#
loop_
_entity_poly.entity_id
_entity_poly.type
_entity_poly.pdbx_seq_one_letter_code
_entity_poly.pdbx_strand_id
1 'polypeptide(L)'
;MAPPLSKKKGSSSPVEKLSDDEHRSIPPDENPGTHRAQDHTHRTLQGRHIQLISIGGIYRTIGTVLFVQIGTVLPIGGPGSLLLSFILWATVVLAINNCLSEMVTWIPISSPYVRFADHFVDEAFGVCSGINLFLNIGIYIPYEIVAFNLMLNFWTDKIPVVAVVIFMILCYGALNLFAVQFYGESEFWLALGKVILILGLILFTFVVMVGGNPNHYAFGFRNWDATKVPGTPFVAYVYDGSLGFFHNWR
;
A
#
# COMPACT_ATOMS: atom_id res chain seq x y z
N MET A 1 -44.98 -49.20 -46.34
CA MET A 1 -44.37 -48.83 -45.05
C MET A 1 -45.51 -48.57 -44.05
N ALA A 2 -45.42 -49.10 -42.83
CA ALA A 2 -46.50 -49.32 -41.85
C ALA A 2 -47.29 -48.05 -41.38
N PRO A 3 -48.46 -48.20 -40.72
CA PRO A 3 -49.53 -47.17 -40.66
C PRO A 3 -49.83 -46.68 -39.18
N PRO A 4 -51.03 -46.18 -38.75
CA PRO A 4 -51.20 -44.88 -38.07
C PRO A 4 -51.87 -44.90 -36.66
N LEU A 5 -51.84 -43.81 -35.87
CA LEU A 5 -52.71 -43.55 -34.68
C LEU A 5 -52.66 -42.03 -34.32
N SER A 6 -53.62 -41.31 -33.73
CA SER A 6 -55.10 -41.31 -33.57
C SER A 6 -55.43 -40.34 -32.41
N LYS A 7 -56.23 -39.27 -32.64
CA LYS A 7 -57.28 -38.62 -31.76
C LYS A 7 -56.86 -38.19 -30.31
N LYS A 8 -57.50 -37.29 -29.52
CA LYS A 8 -58.81 -36.61 -29.45
C LYS A 8 -58.77 -35.55 -28.30
N LYS A 9 -59.56 -34.47 -28.45
CA LYS A 9 -60.44 -33.74 -27.48
C LYS A 9 -60.01 -33.45 -26.01
N GLY A 10 -60.28 -32.21 -25.58
CA GLY A 10 -60.75 -31.91 -24.21
C GLY A 10 -60.83 -30.41 -23.89
N SER A 11 -62.04 -29.87 -23.78
CA SER A 11 -62.39 -28.50 -23.35
C SER A 11 -63.22 -28.59 -22.08
N SER A 12 -62.95 -27.77 -21.04
CA SER A 12 -63.98 -27.30 -20.10
C SER A 12 -63.50 -26.15 -19.21
N SER A 13 -64.40 -25.19 -19.04
CA SER A 13 -64.33 -23.89 -18.35
C SER A 13 -64.07 -23.94 -16.83
N PRO A 14 -63.80 -22.78 -16.19
CA PRO A 14 -63.57 -22.61 -14.75
C PRO A 14 -64.88 -22.40 -13.98
N VAL A 15 -64.97 -22.92 -12.74
CA VAL A 15 -65.90 -22.55 -11.64
C VAL A 15 -65.69 -23.56 -10.50
N GLU A 16 -65.85 -23.10 -9.24
CA GLU A 16 -66.02 -23.89 -7.99
C GLU A 16 -64.69 -24.30 -7.27
N LYS A 17 -64.36 -23.91 -6.03
CA LYS A 17 -65.17 -23.48 -4.87
C LYS A 17 -64.28 -22.77 -3.82
N LEU A 18 -64.84 -21.70 -3.26
CA LEU A 18 -64.42 -20.98 -2.05
C LEU A 18 -65.30 -21.47 -0.89
N SER A 19 -64.68 -21.93 0.19
CA SER A 19 -65.13 -22.07 1.61
C SER A 19 -64.29 -23.22 2.22
N ASP A 20 -63.61 -23.12 3.37
CA ASP A 20 -64.15 -22.88 4.71
C ASP A 20 -63.07 -22.31 5.67
N ASP A 21 -63.44 -21.25 6.41
CA ASP A 21 -63.27 -20.95 7.85
C ASP A 21 -61.92 -21.15 8.61
N GLU A 22 -61.28 -20.00 8.88
CA GLU A 22 -60.91 -19.41 10.19
C GLU A 22 -60.82 -20.30 11.48
N HIS A 23 -59.60 -20.51 12.03
CA HIS A 23 -59.34 -20.48 13.49
C HIS A 23 -57.84 -20.30 13.90
N ARG A 24 -57.47 -19.05 14.23
CA ARG A 24 -56.54 -18.51 15.27
C ARG A 24 -55.40 -19.35 15.92
N SER A 25 -54.19 -18.78 15.89
CA SER A 25 -53.21 -18.69 17.02
C SER A 25 -52.18 -17.54 16.81
N ILE A 26 -51.78 -16.84 17.88
CA ILE A 26 -50.85 -15.66 17.91
C ILE A 26 -49.47 -16.07 18.53
N PRO A 27 -48.39 -15.23 18.49
CA PRO A 27 -47.03 -15.53 18.00
C PRO A 27 -46.04 -16.03 19.10
N PRO A 28 -44.75 -16.27 18.80
CA PRO A 28 -43.77 -15.24 19.16
C PRO A 28 -42.48 -15.18 18.29
N ASP A 29 -41.83 -14.03 18.43
CA ASP A 29 -40.39 -13.80 18.54
C ASP A 29 -39.44 -13.52 17.36
N GLU A 30 -38.60 -12.54 17.68
CA GLU A 30 -37.34 -12.08 17.11
C GLU A 30 -36.70 -12.86 15.96
N ASN A 31 -36.40 -12.14 14.89
CA ASN A 31 -35.26 -12.47 14.03
C ASN A 31 -34.27 -11.30 14.05
N PRO A 32 -33.17 -11.37 14.83
CA PRO A 32 -32.10 -10.39 14.79
C PRO A 32 -31.22 -10.68 13.57
N GLY A 33 -31.66 -10.25 12.39
CA GLY A 33 -31.00 -10.61 11.12
C GLY A 33 -30.89 -9.50 10.07
N THR A 34 -31.36 -8.28 10.34
CA THR A 34 -31.56 -7.24 9.32
C THR A 34 -30.54 -6.09 9.36
N HIS A 35 -29.26 -6.39 9.63
CA HIS A 35 -28.14 -5.47 9.35
C HIS A 35 -27.17 -6.06 8.31
N ARG A 36 -27.69 -6.47 7.14
CA ARG A 36 -26.89 -6.52 5.91
C ARG A 36 -27.37 -5.40 4.99
N ALA A 37 -27.06 -4.16 5.36
CA ALA A 37 -27.10 -3.06 4.42
C ALA A 37 -26.16 -3.43 3.27
N GLN A 38 -26.74 -3.73 2.12
CA GLN A 38 -26.02 -4.02 0.89
C GLN A 38 -25.23 -2.77 0.51
N ASP A 39 -23.92 -2.82 0.75
CA ASP A 39 -22.96 -1.83 0.26
C ASP A 39 -22.77 -2.05 -1.26
N HIS A 40 -23.83 -1.76 -2.04
CA HIS A 40 -23.82 -1.82 -3.51
C HIS A 40 -23.06 -0.60 -4.05
N THR A 41 -21.74 -0.56 -3.80
CA THR A 41 -20.85 0.32 -4.54
C THR A 41 -20.75 -0.20 -5.96
N HIS A 42 -21.04 0.65 -6.95
CA HIS A 42 -20.96 0.33 -8.37
C HIS A 42 -19.52 -0.06 -8.72
N ARG A 43 -19.23 -1.36 -8.73
CA ARG A 43 -17.87 -1.90 -8.87
C ARG A 43 -17.50 -1.92 -10.36
N THR A 44 -17.21 -0.74 -10.91
CA THR A 44 -16.80 -0.57 -12.32
C THR A 44 -15.35 -1.01 -12.59
N LEU A 45 -14.61 -1.44 -11.55
CA LEU A 45 -13.24 -1.93 -11.66
C LEU A 45 -13.20 -3.46 -11.65
N GLN A 46 -12.81 -4.06 -12.78
CA GLN A 46 -12.56 -5.50 -12.89
C GLN A 46 -11.56 -5.94 -11.80
N GLY A 47 -11.75 -7.14 -11.23
CA GLY A 47 -10.92 -7.65 -10.11
C GLY A 47 -9.40 -7.60 -10.39
N ARG A 48 -9.00 -7.73 -11.65
CA ARG A 48 -7.61 -7.56 -12.10
C ARG A 48 -7.08 -6.15 -11.82
N HIS A 49 -7.84 -5.10 -12.11
CA HIS A 49 -7.39 -3.71 -11.91
C HIS A 49 -7.23 -3.38 -10.42
N ILE A 50 -8.10 -3.91 -9.56
CA ILE A 50 -8.00 -3.74 -8.11
C ILE A 50 -6.73 -4.43 -7.57
N GLN A 51 -6.45 -5.66 -8.03
CA GLN A 51 -5.21 -6.35 -7.65
C GLN A 51 -3.96 -5.62 -8.15
N LEU A 52 -4.00 -5.06 -9.36
CA LEU A 52 -2.90 -4.29 -9.93
C LEU A 52 -2.64 -2.99 -9.16
N ILE A 53 -3.69 -2.27 -8.73
CA ILE A 53 -3.54 -1.08 -7.86
C ILE A 53 -2.94 -1.48 -6.51
N SER A 54 -3.44 -2.55 -5.88
CA SER A 54 -2.94 -3.00 -4.58
C SER A 54 -1.44 -3.35 -4.64
N ILE A 55 -1.03 -4.08 -5.67
CA ILE A 55 0.37 -4.46 -5.88
C ILE A 55 1.22 -3.24 -6.27
N GLY A 56 0.70 -2.39 -7.16
CA GLY A 56 1.36 -1.17 -7.61
C GLY A 56 1.64 -0.18 -6.48
N GLY A 57 0.68 0.01 -5.56
CA GLY A 57 0.82 0.91 -4.40
C GLY A 57 1.91 0.46 -3.43
N ILE A 58 2.02 -0.85 -3.16
CA ILE A 58 3.08 -1.42 -2.32
C ILE A 58 4.46 -1.19 -2.98
N TYR A 59 4.60 -1.52 -4.27
CA TYR A 59 5.87 -1.34 -4.99
C TYR A 59 6.27 0.13 -5.18
N ARG A 60 5.29 1.03 -5.35
CA ARG A 60 5.54 2.48 -5.44
C ARG A 60 6.21 3.00 -4.18
N THR A 61 5.66 2.63 -3.01
CA THR A 61 6.15 3.09 -1.71
C THR A 61 7.57 2.58 -1.45
N ILE A 62 7.83 1.30 -1.74
CA ILE A 62 9.17 0.69 -1.60
C ILE A 62 10.19 1.42 -2.47
N GLY A 63 9.84 1.68 -3.74
CA GLY A 63 10.76 2.37 -4.66
C GLY A 63 11.08 3.80 -4.22
N THR A 64 10.07 4.61 -3.86
CA THR A 64 10.31 5.99 -3.45
C THR A 64 11.13 6.06 -2.15
N VAL A 65 10.83 5.22 -1.15
CA VAL A 65 11.60 5.18 0.10
C VAL A 65 13.05 4.73 -0.16
N LEU A 66 13.24 3.68 -0.96
CA LEU A 66 14.57 3.13 -1.22
C LEU A 66 15.47 4.14 -1.95
N PHE A 67 14.98 4.82 -2.99
CA PHE A 67 15.82 5.73 -3.76
C PHE A 67 16.00 7.10 -3.11
N VAL A 68 14.93 7.65 -2.50
CA VAL A 68 14.94 9.03 -1.98
C VAL A 68 15.46 9.08 -0.55
N GLN A 69 15.00 8.17 0.32
CA GLN A 69 15.36 8.21 1.73
C GLN A 69 16.72 7.57 1.99
N ILE A 70 16.98 6.37 1.45
CA ILE A 70 18.26 5.67 1.74
C ILE A 70 19.45 6.48 1.20
N GLY A 71 19.31 7.13 0.04
CA GLY A 71 20.36 7.94 -0.56
C GLY A 71 20.85 9.10 0.32
N THR A 72 19.97 9.67 1.15
CA THR A 72 20.32 10.79 2.04
C THR A 72 20.81 10.32 3.41
N VAL A 73 20.26 9.22 3.93
CA VAL A 73 20.61 8.72 5.28
C VAL A 73 21.86 7.84 5.32
N LEU A 74 22.22 7.17 4.21
CA LEU A 74 23.40 6.30 4.11
C LEU A 74 24.73 6.98 4.49
N PRO A 75 25.06 8.18 3.96
CA PRO A 75 26.31 8.86 4.32
C PRO A 75 26.30 9.44 5.74
N ILE A 76 25.13 9.67 6.34
CA ILE A 76 24.99 10.32 7.66
C ILE A 76 25.05 9.29 8.79
N GLY A 77 24.25 8.22 8.69
CA GLY A 77 24.17 7.20 9.75
C GLY A 77 25.30 6.17 9.71
N GLY A 78 25.85 5.90 8.52
CA GLY A 78 26.68 4.73 8.27
C GLY A 78 25.86 3.43 8.14
N PRO A 79 26.46 2.36 7.61
CA PRO A 79 25.73 1.14 7.27
C PRO A 79 25.25 0.34 8.49
N GLY A 80 25.96 0.42 9.62
CA GLY A 80 25.63 -0.32 10.83
C GLY A 80 24.41 0.22 11.56
N SER A 81 24.30 1.55 11.72
CA SER A 81 23.15 2.18 12.39
C SER A 81 21.87 1.99 11.59
N LEU A 82 21.94 2.13 10.26
CA LEU A 82 20.78 1.95 9.38
C LEU A 82 20.22 0.54 9.42
N LEU A 83 21.09 -0.48 9.39
CA LEU A 83 20.65 -1.86 9.48
C LEU A 83 19.99 -2.13 10.84
N LEU A 84 20.57 -1.64 11.93
CA LEU A 84 20.04 -1.84 13.27
C LEU A 84 18.69 -1.12 13.47
N SER A 85 18.59 0.14 13.05
CA SER A 85 17.33 0.89 13.06
C SER A 85 16.25 0.22 12.21
N PHE A 86 16.62 -0.31 11.04
CA PHE A 86 15.69 -1.04 10.18
C PHE A 86 15.17 -2.32 10.83
N ILE A 87 16.03 -3.12 11.47
CA ILE A 87 15.61 -4.36 12.17
C ILE A 87 14.69 -4.05 13.35
N LEU A 88 15.06 -3.04 14.16
CA LEU A 88 14.26 -2.62 15.31
C LEU A 88 12.86 -2.14 14.86
N TRP A 89 12.81 -1.27 13.85
CA TRP A 89 11.54 -0.77 13.32
C TRP A 89 10.71 -1.87 12.65
N ALA A 90 11.35 -2.73 11.86
CA ALA A 90 10.68 -3.87 11.22
C ALA A 90 10.05 -4.81 12.25
N THR A 91 10.72 -5.05 13.38
CA THR A 91 10.17 -5.91 14.45
C THR A 91 8.89 -5.33 15.05
N VAL A 92 8.87 -4.02 15.33
CA VAL A 92 7.68 -3.33 15.85
C VAL A 92 6.53 -3.38 14.84
N VAL A 93 6.81 -3.07 13.57
CA VAL A 93 5.80 -3.11 12.50
C VAL A 93 5.28 -4.53 12.27
N LEU A 94 6.15 -5.55 12.32
CA LEU A 94 5.75 -6.95 12.21
C LEU A 94 4.84 -7.37 13.37
N ALA A 95 5.16 -6.97 14.61
CA ALA A 95 4.33 -7.26 15.77
C ALA A 95 2.93 -6.63 15.62
N ILE A 96 2.86 -5.35 15.24
CA ILE A 96 1.58 -4.64 15.00
C ILE A 96 0.79 -5.32 13.88
N ASN A 97 1.45 -5.65 12.76
CA ASN A 97 0.79 -6.29 11.63
C ASN A 97 0.30 -7.70 11.96
N ASN A 98 1.01 -8.44 12.83
CA ASN A 98 0.59 -9.76 13.28
C ASN A 98 -0.71 -9.67 14.11
N CYS A 99 -0.77 -8.73 15.08
CA CYS A 99 -1.99 -8.48 15.85
C CYS A 99 -3.15 -8.02 14.95
N LEU A 100 -2.87 -7.13 13.99
CA LEU A 100 -3.88 -6.68 13.02
C LEU A 100 -4.37 -7.84 12.13
N SER A 101 -3.49 -8.76 11.73
CA SER A 101 -3.86 -9.90 10.89
C SER A 101 -4.80 -10.86 11.62
N GLU A 102 -4.55 -11.13 12.90
CA GLU A 102 -5.44 -11.95 13.73
C GLU A 102 -6.84 -11.32 13.81
N MET A 103 -6.91 -10.01 14.03
CA MET A 103 -8.14 -9.22 14.04
C MET A 103 -8.91 -9.27 12.70
N VAL A 104 -8.20 -9.15 11.57
CA VAL A 104 -8.77 -9.27 10.21
C VAL A 104 -9.37 -10.66 9.97
N THR A 105 -8.70 -11.72 10.45
CA THR A 105 -9.20 -13.08 10.26
C THR A 105 -10.43 -13.40 11.10
N TRP A 106 -10.58 -12.74 12.25
CA TRP A 106 -11.72 -12.95 13.14
C TRP A 106 -12.98 -12.21 12.66
N ILE A 107 -12.85 -10.97 12.17
CA ILE A 107 -13.96 -10.19 11.61
C ILE A 107 -13.54 -9.54 10.28
N PRO A 108 -13.86 -10.17 9.13
CA PRO A 108 -13.55 -9.59 7.82
C PRO A 108 -14.55 -8.49 7.47
N ILE A 109 -14.17 -7.23 7.72
CA ILE A 109 -14.93 -6.04 7.36
C ILE A 109 -14.28 -5.27 6.20
N SER A 110 -15.11 -4.61 5.39
CA SER A 110 -14.64 -3.66 4.37
C SER A 110 -14.03 -2.42 5.06
N SER A 111 -12.79 -2.10 4.68
CA SER A 111 -11.98 -1.01 5.28
C SER A 111 -11.60 -1.25 6.76
N PRO A 112 -10.68 -2.19 7.03
CA PRO A 112 -10.39 -2.66 8.38
C PRO A 112 -9.84 -1.57 9.31
N TYR A 113 -8.93 -0.71 8.87
CA TYR A 113 -8.17 0.18 9.77
C TYR A 113 -9.02 1.15 10.62
N VAL A 114 -9.97 1.86 10.00
CA VAL A 114 -10.79 2.86 10.72
C VAL A 114 -11.92 2.17 11.49
N ARG A 115 -12.51 1.12 10.91
CA ARG A 115 -13.59 0.36 11.54
C ARG A 115 -13.14 -0.49 12.72
N PHE A 116 -11.89 -0.96 12.71
CA PHE A 116 -11.29 -1.67 13.84
C PHE A 116 -10.96 -0.74 15.01
N ALA A 117 -10.56 0.49 14.72
CA ALA A 117 -10.38 1.51 15.75
C ALA A 117 -11.71 1.82 16.47
N ASP A 118 -12.78 1.95 15.70
CA ASP A 118 -14.15 2.18 16.18
C ASP A 118 -14.68 0.98 17.00
N HIS A 119 -14.49 -0.24 16.51
CA HIS A 119 -15.08 -1.44 17.13
C HIS A 119 -14.34 -1.94 18.39
N PHE A 120 -13.00 -1.77 18.47
CA PHE A 120 -12.19 -2.36 19.55
C PHE A 120 -11.66 -1.36 20.59
N VAL A 121 -11.66 -0.05 20.29
CA VAL A 121 -11.15 0.97 21.20
C VAL A 121 -12.27 1.86 21.70
N ASP A 122 -12.79 2.72 20.83
CA ASP A 122 -13.88 3.65 21.12
C ASP A 122 -14.31 4.38 19.83
N GLU A 123 -15.55 4.86 19.79
CA GLU A 123 -16.08 5.63 18.65
C GLU A 123 -15.29 6.92 18.42
N ALA A 124 -14.87 7.60 19.50
CA ALA A 124 -14.03 8.80 19.38
C ALA A 124 -12.64 8.49 18.79
N PHE A 125 -12.08 7.31 19.09
CA PHE A 125 -10.81 6.87 18.52
C PHE A 125 -10.95 6.49 17.04
N GLY A 126 -12.08 5.90 16.66
CA GLY A 126 -12.47 5.66 15.26
C GLY A 126 -12.47 6.96 14.44
N VAL A 127 -13.11 8.01 14.94
CA VAL A 127 -13.13 9.34 14.28
C VAL A 127 -11.72 9.93 14.18
N CYS A 128 -10.93 9.87 15.26
CA CYS A 128 -9.55 10.37 15.27
C CYS A 128 -8.66 9.65 14.24
N SER A 129 -8.75 8.31 14.18
CA SER A 129 -8.03 7.47 13.22
C SER A 129 -8.44 7.79 11.76
N GLY A 130 -9.73 8.04 11.52
CA GLY A 130 -10.22 8.48 10.21
C GLY A 130 -9.62 9.82 9.76
N ILE A 131 -9.53 10.80 10.67
CA ILE A 131 -8.87 12.10 10.38
C ILE A 131 -7.37 11.90 10.15
N ASN A 132 -6.71 11.05 10.96
CA ASN A 132 -5.30 10.74 10.77
C ASN A 132 -5.03 10.09 9.41
N LEU A 133 -5.89 9.18 8.96
CA LEU A 133 -5.80 8.56 7.65
C LEU A 133 -5.98 9.58 6.52
N PHE A 134 -6.97 10.48 6.64
CA PHE A 134 -7.19 11.55 5.66
C PHE A 134 -5.96 12.46 5.54
N LEU A 135 -5.37 12.85 6.67
CA LEU A 135 -4.15 13.67 6.68
C LEU A 135 -2.95 12.94 6.08
N ASN A 136 -2.77 11.65 6.37
CA ASN A 136 -1.69 10.84 5.77
C ASN A 136 -1.82 10.71 4.25
N ILE A 137 -3.04 10.51 3.74
CA ILE A 137 -3.27 10.44 2.28
C ILE A 137 -3.02 11.82 1.66
N GLY A 138 -3.45 12.90 2.32
CA GLY A 138 -3.24 14.27 1.85
C GLY A 138 -1.77 14.70 1.80
N ILE A 139 -0.98 14.32 2.80
CA ILE A 139 0.45 14.70 2.87
C ILE A 139 1.33 13.93 1.87
N TYR A 140 0.82 12.84 1.31
CA TYR A 140 1.56 12.03 0.33
C TYR A 140 1.82 12.77 -0.98
N ILE A 141 0.89 13.65 -1.39
CA ILE A 141 1.02 14.45 -2.61
C ILE A 141 2.19 15.43 -2.52
N PRO A 142 2.27 16.33 -1.51
CA PRO A 142 3.42 17.23 -1.38
C PRO A 142 4.73 16.48 -1.13
N TYR A 143 4.70 15.33 -0.44
CA TYR A 143 5.89 14.48 -0.27
C TYR A 143 6.49 14.04 -1.61
N GLU A 144 5.67 13.61 -2.56
CA GLU A 144 6.14 13.20 -3.90
C GLU A 144 6.69 14.39 -4.71
N ILE A 145 6.10 15.58 -4.56
CA ILE A 145 6.59 16.81 -5.21
C ILE A 145 7.97 17.20 -4.67
N VAL A 146 8.20 17.06 -3.37
CA VAL A 146 9.50 17.30 -2.72
C VAL A 146 10.53 16.26 -3.17
N ALA A 147 10.15 14.98 -3.19
CA ALA A 147 11.01 13.89 -3.66
C ALA A 147 11.45 14.11 -5.12
N PHE A 148 10.53 14.53 -5.99
CA PHE A 148 10.86 14.84 -7.38
C PHE A 148 11.78 16.06 -7.50
N ASN A 149 11.56 17.10 -6.69
CA ASN A 149 12.47 18.25 -6.64
C ASN A 149 13.89 17.82 -6.24
N LEU A 150 14.03 16.99 -5.21
CA LEU A 150 15.33 16.47 -4.79
C LEU A 150 16.02 15.69 -5.94
N MET A 151 15.26 14.86 -6.65
CA MET A 151 15.78 14.12 -7.79
C MET A 151 16.21 15.02 -8.96
N LEU A 152 15.48 16.09 -9.25
CA LEU A 152 15.86 17.05 -10.30
C LEU A 152 17.13 17.83 -9.94
N ASN A 153 17.25 18.28 -8.69
CA ASN A 153 18.46 18.98 -8.22
C ASN A 153 19.70 18.07 -8.31
N PHE A 154 19.55 16.74 -8.25
CA PHE A 154 20.67 15.84 -8.50
C PHE A 154 21.26 15.97 -9.93
N TRP A 155 20.45 16.35 -10.94
CA TRP A 155 20.90 16.50 -12.33
C TRP A 155 21.10 17.95 -12.77
N THR A 156 20.33 18.89 -12.23
CA THR A 156 20.38 20.31 -12.63
C THR A 156 19.77 21.21 -11.56
N ASP A 157 20.56 22.18 -11.09
CA ASP A 157 20.14 23.21 -10.13
C ASP A 157 19.60 24.49 -10.81
N LYS A 158 19.59 24.52 -12.15
CA LYS A 158 19.21 25.72 -12.93
C LYS A 158 17.70 25.99 -12.93
N ILE A 159 16.88 25.03 -12.51
CA ILE A 159 15.42 25.13 -12.57
C ILE A 159 14.90 25.60 -11.21
N PRO A 160 14.16 26.71 -11.14
CA PRO A 160 13.62 27.18 -9.87
C PRO A 160 12.58 26.20 -9.32
N VAL A 161 12.63 25.94 -8.02
CA VAL A 161 11.73 25.02 -7.30
C VAL A 161 10.25 25.32 -7.59
N VAL A 162 9.89 26.61 -7.66
CA VAL A 162 8.53 27.06 -7.94
C VAL A 162 8.01 26.56 -9.28
N ALA A 163 8.86 26.52 -10.32
CA ALA A 163 8.46 26.03 -11.65
C ALA A 163 8.20 24.52 -11.63
N VAL A 164 8.99 23.76 -10.88
CA VAL A 164 8.81 22.30 -10.71
C VAL A 164 7.50 21.99 -9.99
N VAL A 165 7.18 22.74 -8.94
CA VAL A 165 5.94 22.57 -8.16
C VAL A 165 4.71 22.86 -9.03
N ILE A 166 4.70 23.97 -9.77
CA ILE A 166 3.59 24.33 -10.66
C ILE A 166 3.41 23.27 -11.75
N PHE A 167 4.50 22.81 -12.36
CA PHE A 167 4.47 21.75 -13.37
C PHE A 167 3.87 20.45 -12.82
N MET A 168 4.29 20.02 -11.63
CA MET A 168 3.77 18.80 -11.02
C MET A 168 2.29 18.90 -10.67
N ILE A 169 1.84 20.03 -10.12
CA ILE A 169 0.42 20.25 -9.81
C ILE A 169 -0.42 20.20 -11.10
N LEU A 170 0.07 20.81 -12.19
CA LEU A 170 -0.60 20.77 -13.49
C LEU A 170 -0.70 19.34 -14.03
N CYS A 171 0.37 18.55 -13.94
CA CYS A 171 0.38 17.15 -14.33
C CYS A 171 -0.62 16.31 -13.49
N TYR A 172 -0.64 16.48 -12.16
CA TYR A 172 -1.62 15.82 -11.31
C TYR A 172 -3.06 16.24 -11.64
N GLY A 173 -3.29 17.52 -11.91
CA GLY A 173 -4.60 18.03 -12.34
C GLY A 173 -5.05 17.42 -13.67
N ALA A 174 -4.15 17.32 -14.65
CA ALA A 174 -4.41 16.67 -15.92
C ALA A 174 -4.71 15.17 -15.76
N LEU A 175 -3.95 14.47 -14.92
CA LEU A 175 -4.19 13.05 -14.63
C LEU A 175 -5.55 12.82 -13.96
N ASN A 176 -5.96 13.69 -13.04
CA ASN A 176 -7.29 13.63 -12.41
C ASN A 176 -8.43 13.76 -13.44
N LEU A 177 -8.23 14.52 -14.52
CA LEU A 177 -9.25 14.74 -15.56
C LEU A 177 -9.30 13.63 -16.63
N PHE A 178 -8.14 13.11 -17.05
CA PHE A 178 -8.06 12.25 -18.23
C PHE A 178 -7.92 10.75 -17.94
N ALA A 179 -7.53 10.35 -16.72
CA ALA A 179 -6.94 9.02 -16.54
C ALA A 179 -7.73 8.01 -15.70
N VAL A 180 -9.00 8.23 -15.31
CA VAL A 180 -9.69 7.29 -14.39
C VAL A 180 -9.65 5.83 -14.85
N GLN A 181 -9.69 5.56 -16.16
CA GLN A 181 -9.61 4.19 -16.71
C GLN A 181 -8.19 3.71 -17.03
N PHE A 182 -7.29 4.58 -17.49
CA PHE A 182 -5.91 4.22 -17.88
C PHE A 182 -4.91 4.30 -16.73
N TYR A 183 -5.28 4.93 -15.61
CA TYR A 183 -4.42 5.17 -14.47
C TYR A 183 -3.92 3.86 -13.85
N GLY A 184 -4.79 2.88 -13.59
CA GLY A 184 -4.33 1.64 -12.94
C GLY A 184 -3.53 0.71 -13.85
N GLU A 185 -3.66 0.81 -15.19
CA GLU A 185 -2.70 0.13 -16.08
C GLU A 185 -1.35 0.84 -16.09
N SER A 186 -1.35 2.17 -16.16
CA SER A 186 -0.12 2.98 -16.16
C SER A 186 0.66 2.85 -14.85
N GLU A 187 -0.05 2.82 -13.71
CA GLU A 187 0.55 2.63 -12.39
C GLU A 187 1.23 1.28 -12.27
N PHE A 188 0.63 0.21 -12.83
CA PHE A 188 1.26 -1.10 -12.87
C PHE A 188 2.59 -1.10 -13.65
N TRP A 189 2.59 -0.52 -14.86
CA TRP A 189 3.80 -0.45 -15.68
C TRP A 189 4.91 0.41 -15.04
N LEU A 190 4.54 1.53 -14.42
CA LEU A 190 5.48 2.39 -13.69
C LEU A 190 6.03 1.70 -12.44
N ALA A 191 5.20 0.96 -11.70
CA ALA A 191 5.63 0.16 -10.57
C ALA A 191 6.58 -0.98 -10.99
N LEU A 192 6.30 -1.65 -12.11
CA LEU A 192 7.17 -2.69 -12.66
C LEU A 192 8.56 -2.14 -13.03
N GLY A 193 8.61 -0.94 -13.64
CA GLY A 193 9.86 -0.26 -13.93
C GLY A 193 10.69 0.01 -12.66
N LYS A 194 10.05 0.47 -11.57
CA LYS A 194 10.73 0.66 -10.27
C LYS A 194 11.30 -0.65 -9.72
N VAL A 195 10.59 -1.77 -9.84
CA VAL A 195 11.09 -3.08 -9.39
C VAL A 195 12.35 -3.49 -10.17
N ILE A 196 12.35 -3.30 -11.50
CA ILE A 196 13.53 -3.57 -12.33
C ILE A 196 14.71 -2.69 -11.90
N LEU A 197 14.47 -1.41 -11.58
CA LEU A 197 15.51 -0.51 -11.06
C LEU A 197 16.08 -0.99 -9.72
N ILE A 198 15.24 -1.49 -8.82
CA ILE A 198 15.70 -2.04 -7.53
C ILE A 198 16.57 -3.29 -7.76
N LEU A 199 16.13 -4.21 -8.63
CA LEU A 199 16.92 -5.39 -8.98
C LEU A 199 18.25 -5.00 -9.65
N GLY A 200 18.22 -4.02 -10.55
CA GLY A 200 19.41 -3.46 -11.18
C GLY A 200 20.37 -2.84 -10.16
N LEU A 201 19.86 -2.10 -9.17
CA LEU A 201 20.67 -1.52 -8.09
C LEU A 201 21.31 -2.60 -7.21
N ILE A 202 20.57 -3.67 -6.86
CA ILE A 202 21.10 -4.79 -6.08
C ILE A 202 22.22 -5.50 -6.84
N LEU A 203 21.99 -5.80 -8.13
CA LEU A 203 23.00 -6.42 -8.99
C LEU A 203 24.22 -5.52 -9.17
N PHE A 204 24.02 -4.22 -9.42
CA PHE A 204 25.09 -3.23 -9.51
C PHE A 204 25.91 -3.19 -8.23
N THR A 205 25.25 -3.12 -7.07
CA THR A 205 25.91 -3.13 -5.75
C THR A 205 26.72 -4.42 -5.55
N PHE A 206 26.17 -5.58 -5.94
CA PHE A 206 26.87 -6.85 -5.87
C PHE A 206 28.12 -6.88 -6.75
N VAL A 207 28.02 -6.44 -8.01
CA VAL A 207 29.16 -6.38 -8.95
C VAL A 207 30.25 -5.45 -8.43
N VAL A 208 29.87 -4.28 -7.90
CA VAL A 208 30.82 -3.33 -7.28
C VAL A 208 31.46 -3.94 -6.03
N MET A 209 30.73 -4.68 -5.21
CA MET A 209 31.25 -5.35 -4.02
C MET A 209 32.32 -6.40 -4.33
N VAL A 210 32.15 -7.16 -5.41
CA VAL A 210 33.10 -8.21 -5.84
C VAL A 210 34.33 -7.63 -6.57
N GLY A 211 34.35 -6.32 -6.84
CA GLY A 211 35.51 -5.63 -7.43
C GLY A 211 35.33 -5.21 -8.89
N GLY A 212 34.09 -5.20 -9.42
CA GLY A 212 33.75 -4.65 -10.73
C GLY A 212 33.81 -3.11 -10.82
N ASN A 213 34.35 -2.44 -9.80
CA ASN A 213 34.62 -1.00 -9.76
C ASN A 213 35.81 -0.66 -10.71
N PRO A 214 35.84 0.51 -11.38
CA PRO A 214 37.00 1.06 -12.09
C PRO A 214 38.35 0.97 -11.35
N ASN A 215 38.33 0.96 -10.01
CA ASN A 215 39.52 0.83 -9.16
C ASN A 215 39.93 -0.63 -8.90
N HIS A 216 39.19 -1.62 -9.40
CA HIS A 216 39.41 -3.08 -9.23
C HIS A 216 39.60 -3.57 -7.79
N TYR A 217 39.13 -2.80 -6.79
CA TYR A 217 39.14 -3.21 -5.39
C TYR A 217 37.78 -3.79 -4.98
N ALA A 218 37.80 -4.98 -4.37
CA ALA A 218 36.63 -5.56 -3.73
C ALA A 218 36.37 -4.87 -2.38
N PHE A 219 35.22 -4.22 -2.24
CA PHE A 219 34.84 -3.52 -1.00
C PHE A 219 34.47 -4.49 0.13
N GLY A 220 33.91 -5.66 -0.18
CA GLY A 220 33.59 -6.72 0.79
C GLY A 220 32.94 -6.21 2.09
N PHE A 221 33.34 -6.78 3.23
CA PHE A 221 32.93 -6.32 4.57
C PHE A 221 33.82 -5.21 5.13
N ARG A 222 34.56 -4.48 4.30
CA ARG A 222 35.49 -3.44 4.76
C ARG A 222 34.78 -2.32 5.53
N ASN A 223 33.56 -1.98 5.11
CA ASN A 223 32.71 -0.97 5.76
C ASN A 223 32.06 -1.47 7.06
N TRP A 224 32.38 -2.69 7.51
CA TRP A 224 32.01 -3.23 8.82
C TRP A 224 33.15 -3.16 9.83
N ASP A 225 34.36 -2.81 9.37
CA ASP A 225 35.59 -2.85 10.14
C ASP A 225 36.11 -1.42 10.37
N ALA A 226 35.95 -0.94 11.59
CA ALA A 226 36.34 0.41 12.01
C ALA A 226 37.82 0.71 11.79
N THR A 227 38.66 -0.34 11.70
CA THR A 227 40.09 -0.24 11.47
C THR A 227 40.45 0.04 10.00
N LYS A 228 39.52 -0.22 9.06
CA LYS A 228 39.78 -0.12 7.60
C LYS A 228 39.13 1.07 6.92
N VAL A 229 38.08 1.63 7.51
CA VAL A 229 37.40 2.86 7.05
C VAL A 229 37.00 3.70 8.27
N PRO A 230 37.54 4.92 8.41
CA PRO A 230 37.16 5.83 9.50
C PRO A 230 35.65 6.10 9.50
N GLY A 231 35.00 6.05 10.67
CA GLY A 231 33.55 6.29 10.81
C GLY A 231 32.64 5.12 10.43
N THR A 232 33.19 3.91 10.25
CA THR A 232 32.40 2.68 10.05
C THR A 232 32.55 1.73 11.24
N PRO A 233 31.57 0.86 11.55
CA PRO A 233 30.23 0.75 10.94
C PRO A 233 29.24 1.82 11.40
N PHE A 234 29.56 2.56 12.46
CA PHE A 234 28.75 3.64 13.01
C PHE A 234 29.47 4.97 12.82
N VAL A 235 28.81 5.94 12.20
CA VAL A 235 29.33 7.31 12.09
C VAL A 235 29.09 8.00 13.43
N ALA A 236 30.10 8.68 13.98
CA ALA A 236 29.94 9.47 15.21
C ALA A 236 29.40 10.86 14.86
N TYR A 237 28.34 11.30 15.55
CA TYR A 237 27.74 12.62 15.35
C TYR A 237 28.12 13.57 16.49
N VAL A 238 28.72 14.72 16.14
CA VAL A 238 29.14 15.85 17.00
C VAL A 238 30.27 15.55 18.01
N TYR A 239 30.28 14.39 18.65
CA TYR A 239 31.31 13.98 19.62
C TYR A 239 31.99 12.68 19.19
N ASP A 240 33.29 12.52 19.48
CA ASP A 240 33.98 11.24 19.29
C ASP A 240 33.66 10.24 20.43
N GLY A 241 33.46 8.97 20.07
CA GLY A 241 33.23 7.87 21.01
C GLY A 241 31.77 7.42 21.17
N SER A 242 31.50 6.62 22.22
CA SER A 242 30.20 5.95 22.45
C SER A 242 28.99 6.89 22.49
N LEU A 243 29.18 8.09 23.04
CA LEU A 243 28.15 9.14 23.11
C LEU A 243 27.82 9.73 21.73
N GLY A 244 28.81 9.87 20.85
CA GLY A 244 28.62 10.32 19.48
C GLY A 244 27.92 9.30 18.59
N PHE A 245 28.18 8.01 18.83
CA PHE A 245 27.44 6.93 18.16
C PHE A 245 25.98 6.93 18.58
N PHE A 246 25.66 7.10 19.87
CA PHE A 246 24.28 7.16 20.33
C PHE A 246 23.54 8.42 19.83
N HIS A 247 24.24 9.55 19.72
CA HIS A 247 23.64 10.80 19.24
C HIS A 247 23.27 10.75 17.74
N ASN A 248 23.94 9.90 16.96
CA ASN A 248 23.67 9.70 15.53
C ASN A 248 22.44 8.81 15.24
N TRP A 249 21.68 8.41 16.26
CA TRP A 249 20.46 7.60 16.11
C TRP A 249 19.17 8.43 15.99
N ARG A 250 19.29 9.73 15.74
CA ARG A 250 18.17 10.65 15.50
C ARG A 250 17.87 10.77 14.02
#